data_AF-A0A2U1M991-F1
#
_entry.id   AF-A0A2U1M991-F1
#
_cell.length_a   1.000
_cell.length_b   1.000
_cell.length_c   1.000
_cell.angle_alpha   90.00
_cell.angle_beta   90.00
_cell.angle_gamma   90.00
#
_symmetry.space_group_name_H-M   'P 1'
#
loop_
_entity.id
_entity.type
_entity.pdbx_description
1 polymer ?
#
loop_
_entity_poly.entity_id
_entity_poly.type
_entity_poly.pdbx_seq_one_letter_code
_entity_poly.pdbx_strand_id
1 'polypeptide(L)'
;MTFLYLFVFLMFSTATACLDSVLSTRYYDHVCPEALPTIKRVVEDAVAQERRMGASLLRLQFHDCFVNGAHTLGLADECRFLRPHIYNDTNIDPAFQPSPSVTICPRVEGDSNLTPLDSTSGSFDEKYFPNLVSKRGVLRSYQVLFNDSETDKIVSRYYEDQKKFFKDFAKSMIRMGDINPLTGNRG
;
A
#
# COMPACT_ATOMS: atom_id res chain seq x y z
N MET A 1 -45.34 41.16 -9.65
CA MET A 1 -44.54 40.60 -10.76
C MET A 1 -43.04 40.85 -10.57
N THR A 2 -42.61 42.06 -10.24
CA THR A 2 -41.20 42.42 -9.94
C THR A 2 -40.59 41.71 -8.71
N PHE A 3 -41.37 41.49 -7.65
CA PHE A 3 -40.91 40.75 -6.45
C PHE A 3 -40.59 39.27 -6.71
N LEU A 4 -41.27 38.65 -7.69
CA LEU A 4 -41.05 37.25 -8.06
C LEU A 4 -39.74 37.09 -8.84
N TYR A 5 -39.41 38.06 -9.70
CA TYR A 5 -38.13 38.08 -10.44
C TYR A 5 -36.92 38.26 -9.54
N LEU A 6 -37.02 39.10 -8.48
CA LEU A 6 -35.93 39.30 -7.51
C LEU A 6 -35.63 38.03 -6.71
N PHE A 7 -36.66 37.25 -6.36
CA PHE A 7 -36.51 35.98 -5.65
C PHE A 7 -35.90 34.88 -6.53
N VAL A 8 -36.26 34.85 -7.81
CA VAL A 8 -35.67 33.93 -8.81
C VAL A 8 -34.19 34.27 -9.08
N PHE A 9 -33.81 35.56 -9.07
CA PHE A 9 -32.42 35.99 -9.22
C PHE A 9 -31.55 35.68 -7.99
N LEU A 10 -32.11 35.79 -6.77
CA LEU A 10 -31.43 35.45 -5.51
C LEU A 10 -31.14 33.94 -5.39
N MET A 11 -32.02 33.08 -5.90
CA MET A 11 -31.79 31.62 -5.94
C MET A 11 -30.75 31.21 -7.00
N PHE A 12 -30.46 32.07 -7.97
CA PHE A 12 -29.42 31.85 -8.99
C PHE A 12 -28.02 32.29 -8.52
N SER A 13 -27.93 33.01 -7.39
CA SER A 13 -26.69 33.65 -6.91
C SER A 13 -25.90 32.80 -5.90
N THR A 14 -26.44 31.68 -5.41
CA THR A 14 -25.77 30.82 -4.41
C THR A 14 -25.57 29.38 -4.87
N ALA A 15 -25.43 29.16 -6.17
CA ALA A 15 -24.74 27.98 -6.69
C ALA A 15 -23.28 28.36 -6.94
N THR A 16 -22.57 28.78 -5.89
CA THR A 16 -21.12 28.65 -5.90
C THR A 16 -20.88 27.15 -5.94
N ALA A 17 -20.55 26.63 -7.12
CA ALA A 17 -20.04 25.28 -7.21
C ALA A 17 -18.83 25.23 -6.28
N CYS A 18 -18.99 24.57 -5.13
CA CYS A 18 -17.87 23.81 -4.60
C CYS A 18 -17.57 22.80 -5.72
N LEU A 19 -16.69 23.17 -6.65
CA LEU A 19 -15.84 22.15 -7.21
C LEU A 19 -15.08 21.61 -6.01
N ASP A 20 -15.56 20.51 -5.46
CA ASP A 20 -14.65 19.53 -4.91
C ASP A 20 -13.59 19.39 -5.98
N SER A 21 -12.40 19.92 -5.71
CA SER A 21 -11.29 19.80 -6.63
C SER A 21 -10.84 18.35 -6.57
N VAL A 22 -11.56 17.52 -7.32
CA VAL A 22 -11.33 16.11 -7.49
C VAL A 22 -10.01 15.94 -8.23
N LEU A 23 -9.17 15.05 -7.73
CA LEU A 23 -7.92 14.69 -8.39
C LEU A 23 -8.22 14.19 -9.82
N SER A 24 -7.39 14.60 -10.78
CA SER A 24 -7.57 14.27 -12.19
C SER A 24 -6.31 13.62 -12.75
N THR A 25 -6.49 12.52 -13.48
CA THR A 25 -5.39 11.82 -14.17
C THR A 25 -4.80 12.63 -15.32
N ARG A 26 -5.46 13.71 -15.75
CA ARG A 26 -5.05 14.58 -16.85
C ARG A 26 -4.55 15.95 -16.40
N TYR A 27 -4.41 16.15 -15.08
CA TYR A 27 -4.06 17.45 -14.52
C TYR A 27 -2.80 18.05 -15.16
N TYR A 28 -1.78 17.22 -15.43
CA TYR A 28 -0.50 17.67 -15.99
C TYR A 28 -0.43 17.67 -17.53
N ASP A 29 -1.45 17.17 -18.24
CA ASP A 29 -1.41 16.98 -19.70
C ASP A 29 -1.07 18.28 -20.46
N HIS A 30 -1.48 19.44 -19.93
CA HIS A 30 -1.26 20.75 -20.53
C HIS A 30 -0.33 21.67 -19.74
N VAL A 31 0.03 21.29 -18.51
CA VAL A 31 0.92 22.08 -17.64
C VAL A 31 2.36 21.57 -17.72
N CYS A 32 2.53 20.25 -17.68
CA CYS A 32 3.82 19.58 -17.75
C CYS A 32 3.63 18.17 -18.37
N PRO A 33 3.49 18.08 -19.71
CA PRO A 33 3.16 16.81 -20.38
C PRO A 33 4.20 15.71 -20.14
N GLU A 34 5.46 16.10 -19.89
CA GLU A 34 6.55 15.17 -19.60
C GLU A 34 6.62 14.71 -18.14
N ALA A 35 5.70 15.16 -17.27
CA ALA A 35 5.72 14.79 -15.85
C ALA A 35 5.61 13.27 -15.64
N LEU A 36 4.55 12.63 -16.17
CA LEU A 36 4.33 11.19 -15.98
C LEU A 36 5.38 10.32 -16.71
N PRO A 37 5.76 10.60 -17.97
CA PRO A 37 6.85 9.87 -18.64
C PRO A 37 8.18 9.98 -17.88
N THR A 38 8.52 11.16 -17.38
CA THR A 38 9.76 11.38 -16.62
C THR A 38 9.74 10.63 -15.30
N ILE A 39 8.66 10.73 -14.52
CA ILE A 39 8.52 10.00 -13.25
C ILE A 39 8.64 8.50 -13.49
N LYS A 40 7.94 7.97 -14.51
CA LYS A 40 7.99 6.55 -14.86
C LYS A 40 9.42 6.10 -15.14
N ARG A 41 10.15 6.83 -15.98
CA ARG A 41 11.55 6.50 -16.30
C ARG A 41 12.43 6.51 -15.05
N VAL A 42 12.36 7.56 -14.23
CA VAL A 42 13.19 7.67 -13.01
C VAL A 42 12.89 6.53 -12.03
N VAL A 43 11.61 6.16 -11.87
CA VAL A 43 11.22 5.04 -11.02
C VAL A 43 11.72 3.71 -11.60
N GLU A 44 11.60 3.49 -12.91
CA GLU A 44 12.11 2.30 -13.58
C GLU A 44 13.64 2.18 -13.42
N ASP A 45 14.39 3.27 -13.61
CA ASP A 45 15.83 3.33 -13.41
C ASP A 45 16.21 2.99 -11.95
N ALA A 46 15.52 3.57 -10.97
CA ALA A 46 15.78 3.34 -9.55
C ALA A 46 15.45 1.91 -9.10
N VAL A 47 14.35 1.34 -9.60
CA VAL A 47 13.96 -0.06 -9.32
C VAL A 47 14.89 -1.05 -10.02
N ALA A 48 15.38 -0.71 -11.21
CA ALA A 48 16.39 -1.51 -11.91
C ALA A 48 17.72 -1.54 -11.15
N GLN A 49 18.11 -0.42 -10.53
CA GLN A 49 19.30 -0.33 -9.69
C GLN A 49 19.14 -1.08 -8.36
N GLU A 50 18.01 -0.89 -7.67
CA GLU A 50 17.69 -1.57 -6.42
C GLU A 50 16.21 -2.00 -6.42
N ARG A 51 15.95 -3.31 -6.57
CA ARG A 51 14.56 -3.81 -6.64
C ARG A 51 13.72 -3.47 -5.42
N ARG A 52 14.33 -3.36 -4.23
CA ARG A 52 13.64 -2.98 -2.98
C ARG A 52 13.05 -1.56 -3.06
N MET A 53 13.56 -0.71 -3.96
CA MET A 53 13.05 0.65 -4.16
C MET A 53 11.56 0.67 -4.52
N GLY A 54 11.06 -0.32 -5.27
CA GLY A 54 9.63 -0.40 -5.62
C GLY A 54 8.75 -0.54 -4.37
N ALA A 55 9.15 -1.43 -3.44
CA ALA A 55 8.47 -1.60 -2.16
C ALA A 55 8.62 -0.35 -1.27
N SER A 56 9.80 0.29 -1.27
CA SER A 56 10.05 1.52 -0.51
C SER A 56 9.15 2.67 -0.97
N LEU A 57 8.98 2.86 -2.29
CA LEU A 57 8.12 3.90 -2.85
C LEU A 57 6.63 3.65 -2.53
N LEU A 58 6.16 2.41 -2.65
CA LEU A 58 4.79 2.05 -2.26
C LEU A 58 4.53 2.29 -0.77
N ARG A 59 5.51 1.96 0.08
CA ARG A 59 5.45 2.22 1.51
C ARG A 59 5.45 3.71 1.82
N LEU A 60 6.26 4.50 1.11
CA LEU A 60 6.30 5.95 1.27
C LEU A 60 4.93 6.56 0.95
N GLN A 61 4.28 6.14 -0.14
CA GLN A 61 2.92 6.57 -0.48
C GLN A 61 1.93 6.24 0.65
N PHE A 62 1.99 5.05 1.22
CA PHE A 62 1.12 4.67 2.35
C PHE A 62 1.36 5.58 3.57
N HIS A 63 2.63 5.84 3.91
CA HIS A 63 2.97 6.72 5.03
C HIS A 63 2.52 8.16 4.81
N ASP A 64 2.63 8.71 3.60
CA ASP A 64 2.21 10.07 3.25
C ASP A 64 0.68 10.23 3.37
N CYS A 65 -0.08 9.24 2.89
CA CYS A 65 -1.54 9.29 2.95
C CYS A 65 -2.12 9.09 4.37
N PHE A 66 -1.46 8.31 5.23
CA PHE A 66 -1.98 7.95 6.55
C PHE A 66 -1.36 8.72 7.72
N VAL A 67 -0.19 9.36 7.54
CA VAL A 67 0.52 10.09 8.59
C VAL A 67 1.04 11.40 8.00
N ASN A 68 0.64 12.54 8.58
CA ASN A 68 1.17 13.88 8.22
C ASN A 68 2.66 14.06 8.64
N GLY A 69 3.55 13.17 8.21
CA GLY A 69 4.98 13.16 8.50
C GLY A 69 5.35 12.55 9.86
N ALA A 70 5.66 11.25 9.89
CA ALA A 70 6.63 10.65 10.83
C ALA A 70 7.01 9.22 10.40
N HIS A 71 8.31 8.93 10.42
CA HIS A 71 8.96 7.80 9.75
C HIS A 71 9.03 6.53 10.60
N THR A 72 8.77 5.39 9.96
CA THR A 72 9.46 4.14 10.29
C THR A 72 9.83 3.46 8.98
N LEU A 73 10.74 4.07 8.22
CA LEU A 73 11.31 3.46 7.02
C LEU A 73 12.19 2.27 7.45
N GLY A 74 11.87 1.06 6.98
CA GLY A 74 12.81 -0.07 6.99
C GLY A 74 13.07 -0.81 8.31
N LEU A 75 12.28 -0.61 9.36
CA LEU A 75 12.41 -1.40 10.60
C LEU A 75 11.51 -2.66 10.63
N ALA A 76 10.47 -2.73 9.78
CA ALA A 76 9.50 -3.82 9.85
C ALA A 76 10.07 -5.19 9.44
N ASP A 77 11.22 -5.19 8.79
CA ASP A 77 11.95 -6.37 8.31
C ASP A 77 13.16 -6.72 9.18
N GLU A 78 13.41 -5.99 10.26
CA GLU A 78 14.44 -6.37 11.23
C GLU A 78 13.98 -7.52 12.13
N CYS A 79 14.87 -8.49 12.32
CA CYS A 79 14.59 -9.69 13.10
C CYS A 79 14.06 -9.39 14.51
N ARG A 80 14.45 -8.29 15.15
CA ARG A 80 13.92 -7.90 16.48
C ARG A 80 12.39 -7.79 16.52
N PHE A 81 11.75 -7.37 15.43
CA PHE A 81 10.29 -7.20 15.35
C PHE A 81 9.57 -8.47 14.89
N LEU A 82 10.29 -9.38 14.21
CA LEU A 82 9.73 -10.59 13.61
C LEU A 82 9.86 -11.80 14.54
N ARG A 83 10.91 -11.84 15.33
CA ARG A 83 11.26 -12.98 16.18
C ARG A 83 10.13 -13.44 17.10
N PRO A 84 9.37 -12.55 17.79
CA PRO A 84 8.24 -13.00 18.60
C PRO A 84 7.20 -13.76 17.77
N HIS A 85 6.93 -13.31 16.55
CA HIS A 85 5.98 -13.96 15.65
C HIS A 85 6.50 -15.32 15.14
N ILE A 86 7.73 -15.35 14.62
CA ILE A 86 8.34 -16.55 14.03
C ILE A 86 8.44 -17.72 15.03
N TYR A 87 8.74 -17.41 16.30
CA TYR A 87 9.13 -18.42 17.27
C TYR A 87 8.13 -18.71 18.40
N ASN A 88 7.16 -17.81 18.63
CA ASN A 88 6.25 -17.92 19.77
C ASN A 88 4.75 -17.93 19.38
N ASP A 89 4.38 -17.55 18.15
CA ASP A 89 2.98 -17.60 17.73
C ASP A 89 2.57 -19.02 17.29
N THR A 90 1.33 -19.39 17.59
CA THR A 90 0.75 -20.70 17.23
C THR A 90 0.14 -20.72 15.83
N ASN A 91 -0.08 -19.56 15.22
CA ASN A 91 -0.62 -19.42 13.86
C ASN A 91 0.48 -19.38 12.80
N ILE A 92 1.54 -20.17 12.97
CA ILE A 92 2.63 -20.30 12.00
C ILE A 92 2.86 -21.79 11.75
N ASP A 93 3.01 -22.16 10.48
CA ASP A 93 3.33 -23.54 10.08
C ASP A 93 4.65 -23.95 10.77
N PRO A 94 4.69 -25.02 11.59
CA PRO A 94 5.94 -25.50 12.17
C PRO A 94 7.00 -25.84 11.12
N ALA A 95 6.59 -26.20 9.90
CA ALA A 95 7.48 -26.42 8.75
C ALA A 95 7.92 -25.12 8.04
N PHE A 96 7.47 -23.95 8.49
CA PHE A 96 8.04 -22.65 8.14
C PHE A 96 9.38 -22.40 8.87
N GLN A 97 9.65 -23.09 9.97
CA GLN A 97 10.88 -22.92 10.74
C GLN A 97 12.18 -23.28 9.99
N PRO A 98 12.22 -24.22 9.02
CA PRO A 98 13.38 -24.38 8.14
C PRO A 98 13.47 -23.35 6.98
N SER A 99 12.73 -22.23 7.03
CA SER A 99 12.75 -21.22 5.97
C SER A 99 13.99 -20.31 5.99
N PRO A 100 14.35 -19.68 4.86
CA PRO A 100 15.44 -18.70 4.80
C PRO A 100 15.32 -17.58 5.84
N SER A 101 14.10 -17.20 6.21
CA SER A 101 13.86 -16.17 7.23
C SER A 101 14.31 -16.59 8.63
N VAL A 102 14.24 -17.88 8.98
CA VAL A 102 14.74 -18.39 10.27
C VAL A 102 16.27 -18.45 10.30
N THR A 103 16.90 -18.77 9.17
CA THR A 103 18.37 -18.69 9.04
C THR A 103 18.87 -17.26 9.19
N ILE A 104 18.15 -16.27 8.63
CA ILE A 104 18.49 -14.85 8.72
C ILE A 104 18.18 -14.28 10.11
N CYS A 105 17.11 -14.77 10.75
CA CYS A 105 16.65 -14.36 12.06
C CYS A 105 16.75 -15.49 13.11
N PRO A 106 17.95 -15.79 13.63
CA PRO A 106 18.12 -16.73 14.73
C PRO A 106 17.29 -16.36 15.97
N ARG A 107 16.99 -17.38 16.80
CA ARG A 107 16.17 -17.21 18.02
C ARG A 107 16.81 -16.28 19.06
N VAL A 108 18.13 -16.08 19.03
CA VAL A 108 18.84 -15.37 20.11
C VAL A 108 19.61 -14.15 19.61
N GLU A 109 20.09 -14.15 18.37
CA GLU A 109 20.98 -13.12 17.83
C GLU A 109 20.48 -12.55 16.50
N GLY A 110 21.23 -11.57 15.95
CA GLY A 110 20.94 -11.00 14.63
C GLY A 110 19.78 -10.01 14.61
N ASP A 111 19.52 -9.28 15.69
CA ASP A 111 18.38 -8.34 15.82
C ASP A 111 18.27 -7.34 14.67
N SER A 112 19.41 -6.84 14.18
CA SER A 112 19.52 -5.87 13.10
C SER A 112 19.52 -6.50 11.70
N ASN A 113 19.47 -7.83 11.60
CA ASN A 113 19.42 -8.50 10.30
C ASN A 113 18.08 -8.19 9.64
N LEU A 114 18.12 -7.89 8.34
CA LEU A 114 16.94 -7.65 7.52
C LEU A 114 16.56 -8.94 6.82
N THR A 115 15.32 -9.37 6.95
CA THR A 115 14.77 -10.53 6.21
C THR A 115 13.73 -10.07 5.19
N PRO A 116 13.74 -10.62 3.97
CA PRO A 116 12.68 -10.35 3.01
C PRO A 116 11.30 -10.73 3.56
N LEU A 117 10.29 -9.93 3.21
CA LEU A 117 8.91 -10.15 3.64
C LEU A 117 8.24 -11.36 2.96
N ASP A 118 8.80 -11.85 1.84
CA ASP A 118 8.45 -13.11 1.19
C ASP A 118 9.64 -13.72 0.42
N SER A 119 9.43 -14.91 -0.14
CA SER A 119 10.43 -15.68 -0.88
C SER A 119 10.84 -15.07 -2.23
N THR A 120 10.22 -13.98 -2.66
CA THR A 120 10.39 -13.35 -3.97
C THR A 120 10.77 -11.88 -3.80
N SER A 121 11.81 -11.68 -2.98
CA SER A 121 12.39 -10.37 -2.66
C SER A 121 12.57 -9.48 -3.90
N GLY A 122 11.80 -8.39 -3.94
CA GLY A 122 11.89 -7.37 -4.98
C GLY A 122 10.99 -7.59 -6.20
N SER A 123 10.09 -8.58 -6.16
CA SER A 123 9.04 -8.77 -7.15
C SER A 123 7.67 -8.55 -6.51
N PHE A 124 6.80 -7.81 -7.18
CA PHE A 124 5.38 -7.79 -6.80
C PHE A 124 4.70 -8.93 -7.54
N ASP A 125 4.37 -10.00 -6.83
CA ASP A 125 3.95 -11.25 -7.46
C ASP A 125 2.87 -12.04 -6.71
N GLU A 126 2.58 -13.21 -7.26
CA GLU A 126 1.48 -14.08 -6.86
C GLU A 126 1.78 -14.91 -5.60
N LYS A 127 2.96 -14.78 -4.97
CA LYS A 127 3.36 -15.65 -3.84
C LYS A 127 2.86 -15.20 -2.48
N TYR A 128 2.45 -13.94 -2.33
CA TYR A 128 1.97 -13.40 -1.07
C TYR A 128 0.79 -14.20 -0.48
N PHE A 129 -0.29 -14.38 -1.25
CA PHE A 129 -1.49 -15.08 -0.79
C PHE A 129 -1.27 -16.60 -0.58
N PRO A 130 -0.57 -17.34 -1.47
CA PRO A 130 -0.18 -18.72 -1.20
C PRO A 130 0.61 -18.90 0.10
N ASN A 131 1.52 -17.97 0.42
CA ASN A 131 2.28 -18.02 1.67
C ASN A 131 1.36 -17.82 2.89
N LEU A 132 0.41 -16.89 2.82
CA LEU A 132 -0.57 -16.68 3.89
C LEU A 132 -1.44 -17.91 4.15
N VAL A 133 -1.98 -18.51 3.08
CA VAL A 133 -2.81 -19.73 3.17
C VAL A 133 -2.01 -20.90 3.74
N SER A 134 -0.72 -20.98 3.43
CA SER A 134 0.20 -21.99 3.98
C SER A 134 0.71 -21.67 5.39
N LYS A 135 0.22 -20.60 6.04
CA LYS A 135 0.69 -20.10 7.35
C LYS A 135 2.19 -19.77 7.40
N ARG A 136 2.68 -19.13 6.34
CA ARG A 136 4.08 -18.73 6.11
C ARG A 136 4.27 -17.22 6.01
N GLY A 137 3.36 -16.43 6.58
CA GLY A 137 3.50 -14.99 6.68
C GLY A 137 4.66 -14.60 7.60
N VAL A 138 5.56 -13.72 7.13
CA VAL A 138 6.73 -13.28 7.91
C VAL A 138 6.34 -12.27 9.01
N LEU A 139 5.31 -11.45 8.76
CA LEU A 139 4.78 -10.49 9.74
C LEU A 139 3.55 -11.04 10.43
N ARG A 140 3.41 -10.75 11.73
CA ARG A 140 2.18 -11.04 12.48
C ARG A 140 0.95 -10.40 11.84
N SER A 141 1.07 -9.13 11.44
CA SER A 141 0.00 -8.40 10.77
C SER A 141 -0.41 -9.04 9.44
N TYR A 142 0.47 -9.81 8.80
CA TYR A 142 0.15 -10.54 7.58
C TYR A 142 -0.59 -11.82 7.93
N GLN A 143 -0.07 -12.60 8.86
CA GLN A 143 -0.66 -13.89 9.20
C GLN A 143 -2.02 -13.78 9.89
N VAL A 144 -2.33 -12.65 10.54
CA VAL A 144 -3.67 -12.34 11.07
C VAL A 144 -4.72 -12.21 9.96
N LEU A 145 -4.35 -11.91 8.71
CA LEU A 145 -5.30 -11.85 7.59
C LEU A 145 -5.88 -13.22 7.22
N PHE A 146 -5.21 -14.30 7.63
CA PHE A 146 -5.64 -15.68 7.41
C PHE A 146 -5.56 -16.45 8.73
N ASN A 147 -6.59 -16.28 9.55
CA ASN A 147 -6.66 -16.81 10.92
C ASN A 147 -8.12 -17.04 11.37
N ASP A 148 -8.89 -17.74 10.55
CA ASP A 148 -10.30 -18.09 10.80
C ASP A 148 -11.21 -16.85 10.96
N SER A 149 -10.94 -15.83 10.15
CA SER A 149 -11.59 -14.51 10.21
C SER A 149 -12.40 -14.20 8.95
N GLU A 150 -13.09 -13.05 8.92
CA GLU A 150 -13.79 -12.59 7.72
C GLU A 150 -12.85 -12.31 6.54
N THR A 151 -11.59 -11.94 6.82
CA THR A 151 -10.59 -11.65 5.77
C THR A 151 -10.10 -12.89 5.06
N ASP A 152 -10.28 -14.09 5.65
CA ASP A 152 -9.89 -15.36 5.05
C ASP A 152 -10.55 -15.56 3.69
N LYS A 153 -11.83 -15.18 3.55
CA LYS A 153 -12.56 -15.23 2.26
C LYS A 153 -11.93 -14.34 1.19
N ILE A 154 -11.38 -13.20 1.59
CA ILE A 154 -10.71 -12.27 0.68
C ILE A 154 -9.35 -12.84 0.28
N VAL A 155 -8.59 -13.35 1.25
CA VAL A 155 -7.29 -14.00 1.04
C VAL A 155 -7.42 -15.21 0.12
N SER A 156 -8.38 -16.12 0.36
CA SER A 156 -8.63 -17.27 -0.51
C SER A 156 -9.04 -16.85 -1.91
N ARG A 157 -9.87 -15.82 -2.05
CA ARG A 157 -10.27 -15.30 -3.37
C ARG A 157 -9.09 -14.74 -4.15
N TYR A 158 -8.19 -14.02 -3.51
CA TYR A 158 -7.00 -13.47 -4.16
C TYR A 158 -5.95 -14.55 -4.44
N TYR A 159 -5.86 -15.57 -3.59
CA TYR A 159 -5.09 -16.76 -3.86
C TYR A 159 -5.56 -17.46 -5.16
N GLU A 160 -6.87 -17.65 -5.33
CA GLU A 160 -7.46 -18.29 -6.51
C GLU A 160 -7.45 -17.41 -7.77
N ASP A 161 -7.63 -16.09 -7.62
CA ASP A 161 -7.69 -15.13 -8.73
C ASP A 161 -6.75 -13.95 -8.49
N GLN A 162 -5.50 -14.14 -8.90
CA GLN A 162 -4.44 -13.13 -8.82
C GLN A 162 -4.74 -11.91 -9.70
N LYS A 163 -5.41 -12.09 -10.86
CA LYS A 163 -5.79 -10.96 -11.72
C LYS A 163 -6.79 -10.05 -11.01
N LYS A 164 -7.72 -10.64 -10.27
CA LYS A 164 -8.65 -9.89 -9.43
C LYS A 164 -7.93 -9.16 -8.30
N PHE A 165 -6.90 -9.76 -7.69
CA PHE A 165 -6.04 -9.05 -6.73
C PHE A 165 -5.43 -7.80 -7.36
N PHE A 166 -4.72 -7.91 -8.49
CA PHE A 166 -4.11 -6.75 -9.13
C PHE A 166 -5.11 -5.64 -9.47
N LYS A 167 -6.31 -6.02 -9.95
CA LYS A 167 -7.39 -5.08 -10.26
C LYS A 167 -7.89 -4.35 -9.02
N ASP A 168 -8.12 -5.07 -7.93
CA ASP A 168 -8.61 -4.47 -6.68
C ASP A 168 -7.50 -3.68 -5.96
N PHE A 169 -6.25 -4.13 -6.06
CA PHE A 169 -5.07 -3.42 -5.56
C PHE A 169 -4.93 -2.06 -6.23
N ALA A 170 -4.97 -1.98 -7.57
CA ALA A 170 -4.90 -0.71 -8.29
C ALA A 170 -6.01 0.26 -7.87
N LYS A 171 -7.24 -0.23 -7.71
CA LYS A 171 -8.37 0.58 -7.21
C LYS A 171 -8.15 1.07 -5.79
N SER A 172 -7.57 0.24 -4.93
CA SER A 172 -7.28 0.57 -3.54
C SER A 172 -6.19 1.62 -3.43
N MET A 173 -5.15 1.54 -4.28
CA MET A 173 -4.08 2.55 -4.35
C MET A 173 -4.59 3.92 -4.80
N ILE A 174 -5.51 3.97 -5.77
CA ILE A 174 -6.15 5.23 -6.19
C ILE A 174 -6.96 5.82 -5.02
N ARG A 175 -7.82 5.01 -4.39
CA ARG A 175 -8.61 5.45 -3.23
C ARG A 175 -7.76 5.94 -2.06
N MET A 176 -6.59 5.33 -1.87
CA MET A 176 -5.64 5.74 -0.85
C MET A 176 -5.01 7.10 -1.16
N GLY A 177 -4.66 7.36 -2.43
CA GLY A 177 -4.15 8.67 -2.87
C GLY A 177 -5.19 9.79 -2.76
N ASP A 178 -6.48 9.45 -2.77
CA ASP A 178 -7.60 10.39 -2.63
C ASP A 178 -7.94 10.75 -1.17
N ILE A 179 -7.13 10.31 -0.18
CA ILE A 179 -7.35 10.63 1.24
C ILE A 179 -6.96 12.09 1.50
N ASN A 180 -7.95 12.93 1.84
CA ASN A 180 -7.78 14.33 2.28
C ASN A 180 -6.82 15.19 1.43
N PRO A 181 -6.91 15.18 0.08
CA PRO A 181 -5.97 15.94 -0.73
C PRO A 181 -6.20 17.44 -0.59
N LEU A 182 -5.12 18.18 -0.35
CA LEU A 182 -5.09 19.63 -0.49
C LEU A 182 -5.14 19.98 -1.98
N THR A 183 -6.12 20.81 -2.35
CA THR A 183 -6.48 21.02 -3.76
C THR A 183 -6.95 22.46 -4.00
N GLY A 184 -6.80 22.94 -5.24
CA GLY A 184 -7.05 24.34 -5.59
C GLY A 184 -5.99 25.25 -4.98
N ASN A 185 -6.44 26.26 -4.22
CA ASN A 185 -5.57 27.21 -3.53
C ASN A 185 -5.31 26.84 -2.06
N ARG A 186 -5.65 25.62 -1.65
CA ARG A 186 -5.33 25.10 -0.31
C ARG A 186 -3.95 24.48 -0.42
N GLY A 187 -2.92 25.20 0.04
CA GLY A 187 -1.51 24.79 -0.03
C GLY A 187 -0.60 25.92 0.43
#